data_AF-J0GUV7-F1
#
_entry.id   AF-J0GUV7-F1
#
_cell.length_a   1.000
_cell.length_b   1.000
_cell.length_c   1.000
_cell.angle_alpha   90.00
_cell.angle_beta   90.00
_cell.angle_gamma   90.00
#
_symmetry.space_group_name_H-M   'P 1'
#
loop_
_entity.id
_entity.type
_entity.pdbx_description
1 polymer ?
#
loop_
_entity_poly.entity_id
_entity_poly.type
_entity_poly.pdbx_seq_one_letter_code
_entity_poly.pdbx_strand_id
1 'polypeptide(L)'
;MQLYKDDSKCALQTTSDKGYGMGKTQTFQTEIVFRGMDNLIHVAVPCSDYARVQDRIVRYEKNDKTQTLTPIVDQYYNDPSNPNKQQILNRGIATQLSSQYQEFACGQWEYNDAKLEAKRPTMLKSYNKLNGEWVEVTPCNFEAGIKSGAVVSPYVMGVPSSKVLSDITTSHYFRIERKNYGEREQCQKPYGVNRCQPQYFHTDPSITDWSATYKTTTTQTTQPYLRPAQDNESPTTYNLITTQTTINRTQSVLNNELHLSNDYLKYVEIHQGYYKDNDLKQSQGYIDWTNYYLNQSEGFCSQYNIWSESTKIGKNWYRWHDNKISCTQRLIYRPF
;
A
#
# COMPACT_ATOMS: atom_id res chain seq x y z
N MET A 1 0.85 -82.67 12.73
CA MET A 1 2.14 -82.89 12.04
C MET A 1 3.08 -81.78 12.52
N GLN A 2 4.20 -82.10 13.17
CA GLN A 2 5.08 -81.09 13.76
C GLN A 2 6.01 -80.57 12.67
N LEU A 3 5.76 -79.34 12.20
CA LEU A 3 6.61 -78.65 11.24
C LEU A 3 7.74 -77.94 11.99
N TYR A 4 8.97 -78.02 11.48
CA TYR A 4 10.09 -77.26 12.04
C TYR A 4 10.35 -76.01 11.19
N LYS A 5 10.66 -74.91 11.88
CA LYS A 5 10.83 -73.58 11.30
C LYS A 5 12.28 -73.39 10.85
N ASP A 6 12.48 -73.02 9.59
CA ASP A 6 13.77 -72.59 9.06
C ASP A 6 13.72 -71.08 8.75
N ASP A 7 14.11 -70.25 9.73
CA ASP A 7 14.17 -68.78 9.64
C ASP A 7 15.56 -68.25 9.31
N SER A 8 16.54 -69.14 9.10
CA SER A 8 17.93 -68.79 8.74
C SER A 8 18.04 -67.99 7.44
N LYS A 9 16.97 -67.97 6.63
CA LYS A 9 16.89 -67.27 5.35
C LYS A 9 16.30 -65.86 5.42
N CYS A 10 15.67 -65.46 6.53
CA CYS A 10 15.17 -64.09 6.69
C CYS A 10 16.30 -63.11 7.07
N ALA A 11 17.24 -62.89 6.14
CA ALA A 11 18.26 -61.86 6.28
C ALA A 11 17.76 -60.52 5.72
N LEU A 12 18.05 -59.42 6.41
CA LEU A 12 17.83 -58.08 5.90
C LEU A 12 18.97 -57.72 4.93
N GLN A 13 18.64 -57.49 3.67
CA GLN A 13 19.56 -56.85 2.75
C GLN A 13 19.41 -55.34 2.80
N THR A 14 20.55 -54.67 2.89
CA THR A 14 20.61 -53.22 2.79
C THR A 14 20.89 -52.84 1.34
N THR A 15 19.99 -52.06 0.75
CA THR A 15 20.17 -51.43 -0.56
C THR A 15 20.41 -49.93 -0.38
N SER A 16 21.21 -49.34 -1.27
CA SER A 16 21.48 -47.91 -1.28
C SER A 16 20.34 -47.15 -1.99
N ASP A 17 19.82 -46.14 -1.31
CA ASP A 17 18.90 -45.07 -1.75
C ASP A 17 17.79 -45.43 -2.74
N LYS A 18 16.58 -45.66 -2.21
CA LYS A 18 15.34 -45.46 -2.97
C LYS A 18 14.86 -44.01 -2.85
N GLY A 19 15.39 -43.13 -3.70
CA GLY A 19 14.67 -41.99 -4.29
C GLY A 19 14.26 -40.78 -3.44
N TYR A 20 14.35 -40.80 -2.10
CA TYR A 20 13.88 -39.68 -1.26
C TYR A 20 14.90 -39.14 -0.23
N GLY A 21 16.18 -39.52 -0.36
CA GLY A 21 17.30 -38.89 0.36
C GLY A 21 17.35 -39.12 1.87
N MET A 22 16.66 -40.16 2.39
CA MET A 22 16.61 -40.46 3.83
C MET A 22 17.42 -41.70 4.26
N GLY A 23 18.35 -42.17 3.41
CA GLY A 23 19.40 -43.12 3.78
C GLY A 23 19.17 -44.56 3.32
N LYS A 24 19.72 -45.52 4.08
CA LYS A 24 19.77 -46.96 3.74
C LYS A 24 18.37 -47.59 3.79
N THR A 25 18.00 -48.33 2.75
CA THR A 25 16.74 -49.10 2.65
C THR A 25 17.01 -50.56 2.99
N GLN A 26 16.28 -51.15 3.93
CA GLN A 26 16.39 -52.57 4.26
C GLN A 26 15.17 -53.35 3.78
N THR A 27 15.42 -54.47 3.10
CA THR A 27 14.37 -55.38 2.61
C THR A 27 14.69 -56.79 3.06
N PHE A 28 13.68 -57.53 3.53
CA PHE A 28 13.84 -58.96 3.76
C PHE A 28 14.12 -59.68 2.45
N GLN A 29 15.17 -60.49 2.42
CA GLN A 29 15.34 -61.44 1.36
C GLN A 29 14.62 -62.73 1.72
N THR A 30 13.81 -63.22 0.79
CA THR A 30 13.22 -64.57 0.80
C THR A 30 12.04 -64.81 1.75
N GLU A 31 11.55 -66.05 1.73
CA GLU A 31 10.38 -66.57 2.45
C GLU A 31 10.85 -67.51 3.58
N ILE A 32 10.13 -67.54 4.71
CA ILE A 32 10.27 -68.59 5.72
C ILE A 32 9.65 -69.85 5.20
N VAL A 33 10.41 -70.93 5.29
CA VAL A 33 10.00 -72.25 4.85
C VAL A 33 9.71 -73.12 6.08
N PHE A 34 8.51 -73.68 6.15
CA PHE A 34 8.14 -74.67 7.15
C PHE A 34 8.26 -76.06 6.54
N ARG A 35 9.14 -76.88 7.14
CA ARG A 35 9.42 -78.23 6.67
C ARG A 35 8.78 -79.27 7.56
N GLY A 36 8.34 -80.37 6.95
CA GLY A 36 7.90 -81.56 7.65
C GLY A 36 9.09 -82.40 8.11
N MET A 37 8.82 -83.42 8.93
CA MET A 37 9.85 -84.40 9.31
C MET A 37 10.38 -85.20 8.10
N ASP A 38 9.66 -85.15 6.97
CA ASP A 38 10.05 -85.66 5.65
C ASP A 38 11.06 -84.75 4.91
N ASN A 39 11.44 -83.63 5.52
CA ASN A 39 12.33 -82.61 4.97
C ASN A 39 11.77 -81.86 3.75
N LEU A 40 10.50 -82.10 3.40
CA LEU A 40 9.80 -81.41 2.31
C LEU A 40 9.26 -80.07 2.79
N ILE A 41 9.09 -79.14 1.84
CA ILE A 41 8.51 -77.82 2.09
C ILE A 41 6.99 -77.95 2.07
N HIS A 42 6.35 -77.67 3.21
CA HIS A 42 4.88 -77.73 3.31
C HIS A 42 4.24 -76.35 3.26
N VAL A 43 4.93 -75.31 3.75
CA VAL A 43 4.45 -73.92 3.71
C VAL A 43 5.64 -72.99 3.49
N ALA A 44 5.46 -71.98 2.65
CA ALA A 44 6.38 -70.85 2.52
C ALA A 44 5.62 -69.54 2.80
N VAL A 45 6.17 -68.70 3.67
CA VAL A 45 5.57 -67.40 4.04
C VAL A 45 6.59 -66.31 3.79
N PRO A 46 6.26 -65.22 3.09
CA PRO A 46 7.17 -64.08 2.93
C PRO A 46 7.72 -63.59 4.27
N CYS A 47 9.03 -63.34 4.36
CA CYS A 47 9.64 -62.85 5.61
C CYS A 47 9.03 -61.51 6.07
N SER A 48 8.51 -60.69 5.16
CA SER A 48 7.77 -59.45 5.48
C SER A 48 6.47 -59.73 6.26
N ASP A 49 5.73 -60.75 5.84
CA ASP A 49 4.45 -61.11 6.43
C ASP A 49 4.66 -61.78 7.78
N TYR A 50 5.72 -62.58 7.87
CA TYR A 50 6.17 -63.16 9.13
C TYR A 50 6.63 -62.12 10.16
N ALA A 51 7.44 -61.15 9.73
CA ALA A 51 7.91 -60.08 10.59
C ALA A 51 6.80 -59.09 10.99
N ARG A 52 5.60 -59.18 10.38
CA ARG A 52 4.48 -58.24 10.56
C ARG A 52 4.95 -56.80 10.34
N VAL A 53 5.56 -56.54 9.19
CA VAL A 53 5.97 -55.18 8.82
C VAL A 53 4.76 -54.26 8.83
N GLN A 54 4.88 -53.13 9.52
CA GLN A 54 3.85 -52.12 9.67
C GLN A 54 4.33 -50.79 9.08
N ASP A 55 3.40 -50.06 8.48
CA ASP A 55 3.61 -48.72 7.96
C ASP A 55 3.19 -47.69 9.01
N ARG A 56 4.07 -46.72 9.32
CA ARG A 56 3.77 -45.53 10.12
C ARG A 56 3.84 -44.29 9.25
N ILE A 57 2.72 -43.60 9.08
CA ILE A 57 2.68 -42.34 8.32
C ILE A 57 3.51 -41.27 9.06
N VAL A 58 4.45 -40.66 8.35
CA VAL A 58 5.32 -39.60 8.89
C VAL A 58 5.05 -38.23 8.27
N ARG A 59 4.60 -38.18 7.01
CA ARG A 59 4.13 -36.96 6.33
C ARG A 59 3.27 -37.32 5.12
N TYR A 60 2.67 -36.32 4.50
CA TYR A 60 1.98 -36.48 3.22
C TYR A 60 2.65 -35.64 2.15
N GLU A 61 2.79 -36.19 0.95
CA GLU A 61 3.21 -35.50 -0.26
C GLU A 61 1.96 -35.04 -1.04
N LYS A 62 1.86 -33.74 -1.30
CA LYS A 62 0.71 -33.10 -1.95
C LYS A 62 0.98 -32.91 -3.44
N ASN A 63 0.05 -33.31 -4.29
CA ASN A 63 0.06 -32.97 -5.72
C ASN A 63 -1.10 -32.02 -6.06
N ASP A 64 -0.78 -30.74 -6.22
CA ASP A 64 -1.78 -29.69 -6.52
C ASP A 64 -2.46 -29.84 -7.89
N LYS A 65 -1.79 -30.47 -8.87
CA LYS A 65 -2.35 -30.62 -10.23
C LYS A 65 -3.45 -31.68 -10.27
N THR A 66 -3.26 -32.76 -9.54
CA THR A 66 -4.20 -33.89 -9.51
C THR A 66 -5.09 -33.90 -8.27
N GLN A 67 -4.87 -32.97 -7.32
CA GLN A 67 -5.53 -32.92 -6.02
C GLN A 67 -5.45 -34.23 -5.25
N THR A 68 -4.26 -34.85 -5.25
CA THR A 68 -3.99 -36.11 -4.55
C THR A 68 -2.95 -35.95 -3.44
N LEU A 69 -3.14 -36.66 -2.33
CA LEU A 69 -2.17 -36.83 -1.26
C LEU A 69 -1.61 -38.25 -1.29
N THR A 70 -0.29 -38.37 -1.19
CA THR A 70 0.40 -39.64 -1.04
C THR A 70 1.04 -39.69 0.36
N PRO A 71 0.64 -40.64 1.23
CA PRO A 71 1.30 -40.84 2.51
C PRO A 71 2.74 -41.30 2.28
N ILE A 72 3.63 -40.64 3.00
CA ILE A 72 5.02 -41.00 3.15
C ILE A 72 5.13 -41.73 4.50
N VAL A 73 5.60 -42.97 4.48
CA VAL A 73 5.62 -43.86 5.65
C VAL A 73 7.03 -44.30 6.01
N ASP A 74 7.24 -44.54 7.31
CA ASP A 74 8.31 -45.39 7.80
C ASP A 74 7.81 -46.82 7.90
N GLN A 75 8.56 -47.77 7.37
CA GLN A 75 8.26 -49.19 7.51
C GLN A 75 9.08 -49.75 8.67
N TYR A 76 8.42 -50.44 9.59
CA TYR A 76 9.07 -51.03 10.75
C TYR A 76 8.50 -52.40 11.08
N TYR A 77 9.21 -53.15 11.90
CA TYR A 77 8.67 -54.35 12.53
C TYR A 77 9.13 -54.42 13.98
N ASN A 78 8.38 -55.15 14.80
CA ASN A 78 8.81 -55.49 16.15
C ASN A 78 9.55 -56.82 16.09
N ASP A 79 10.74 -56.88 16.67
CA ASP A 79 11.55 -58.10 16.68
C ASP A 79 10.72 -59.26 17.25
N PRO A 80 10.51 -60.35 16.49
CA PRO A 80 9.71 -61.49 16.97
C PRO A 80 10.25 -62.12 18.25
N SER A 81 11.57 -61.98 18.51
CA SER A 81 12.23 -62.45 19.72
C SER A 81 12.16 -61.45 20.89
N ASN A 82 11.91 -60.18 20.60
CA ASN A 82 11.74 -59.11 21.60
C ASN A 82 10.70 -58.08 21.11
N PRO A 83 9.41 -58.27 21.44
CA PRO A 83 8.32 -57.44 20.92
C PRO A 83 8.43 -55.94 21.26
N ASN A 84 9.22 -55.58 22.27
CA ASN A 84 9.43 -54.19 22.69
C ASN A 84 10.55 -53.48 21.90
N LYS A 85 11.27 -54.20 21.03
CA LYS A 85 12.33 -53.64 20.20
C LYS A 85 11.82 -53.43 18.77
N GLN A 86 11.47 -52.19 18.48
CA GLN A 86 11.08 -51.75 17.13
C GLN A 86 12.32 -51.56 16.25
N GLN A 87 12.33 -52.15 15.06
CA GLN A 87 13.37 -51.92 14.05
C GLN A 87 12.78 -51.25 12.82
N ILE A 88 13.37 -50.13 12.41
CA ILE A 88 12.96 -49.38 11.22
C ILE A 88 13.70 -49.95 10.02
N LEU A 89 12.94 -50.47 9.06
CA LEU A 89 13.46 -51.00 7.79
C LEU A 89 13.75 -49.88 6.82
N ASN A 90 12.76 -48.99 6.65
CA ASN A 90 12.79 -47.93 5.67
C ASN A 90 12.21 -46.65 6.24
N ARG A 91 12.78 -45.51 5.84
CA ARG A 91 12.29 -44.19 6.23
C ARG A 91 11.78 -43.43 5.03
N GLY A 92 10.60 -42.84 5.18
CA GLY A 92 10.04 -41.90 4.22
C GLY A 92 9.75 -42.48 2.83
N ILE A 93 9.22 -43.70 2.75
CA ILE A 93 8.79 -44.31 1.47
C ILE A 93 7.41 -43.76 1.09
N ALA A 94 7.26 -43.36 -0.17
CA ALA A 94 5.94 -43.09 -0.75
C ALA A 94 5.14 -44.39 -0.91
N THR A 95 3.98 -44.44 -0.27
CA THR A 95 3.06 -45.56 -0.46
C THR A 95 2.40 -45.49 -1.84
N GLN A 96 1.91 -46.62 -2.34
CA GLN A 96 1.09 -46.66 -3.57
C GLN A 96 -0.34 -46.15 -3.35
N LEU A 97 -0.70 -45.88 -2.10
CA LEU A 97 -2.02 -45.39 -1.73
C LEU A 97 -2.08 -43.89 -1.97
N SER A 98 -2.80 -43.45 -3.00
CA SER A 98 -3.10 -42.03 -3.21
C SER A 98 -4.58 -41.79 -2.95
N SER A 99 -4.90 -40.76 -2.18
CA SER A 99 -6.29 -40.33 -1.98
C SER A 99 -6.51 -38.92 -2.51
N GLN A 100 -7.75 -38.64 -2.92
CA GLN A 100 -8.15 -37.27 -3.21
C GLN A 100 -8.24 -36.49 -1.90
N TYR A 101 -7.77 -35.25 -1.94
CA TYR A 101 -7.90 -34.34 -0.81
C TYR A 101 -8.73 -33.12 -1.18
N GLN A 102 -9.30 -32.50 -0.16
CA GLN A 102 -9.92 -31.19 -0.27
C GLN A 102 -9.43 -30.30 0.87
N GLU A 103 -9.23 -29.03 0.55
CA GLU A 103 -8.88 -27.99 1.51
C GLU A 103 -10.14 -27.51 2.23
N PHE A 104 -10.11 -27.57 3.55
CA PHE A 104 -11.17 -27.06 4.41
C PHE A 104 -10.60 -25.94 5.25
N ALA A 105 -11.36 -24.87 5.40
CA ALA A 105 -11.00 -23.82 6.32
C ALA A 105 -11.09 -24.30 7.77
N CYS A 106 -10.22 -23.77 8.62
CA CYS A 106 -10.16 -24.08 10.03
C CYS A 106 -9.65 -22.87 10.81
N GLY A 107 -9.77 -22.92 12.14
CA GLY A 107 -9.30 -21.85 13.01
C GLY A 107 -10.10 -20.56 12.85
N GLN A 108 -9.62 -19.50 13.48
CA GLN A 108 -10.26 -18.19 13.49
C GLN A 108 -9.81 -17.35 12.29
N TRP A 109 -10.69 -16.46 11.81
CA TRP A 109 -10.30 -15.39 10.90
C TRP A 109 -9.37 -14.40 11.59
N GLU A 110 -8.27 -14.09 10.91
CA GLU A 110 -7.39 -12.97 11.17
C GLU A 110 -7.77 -11.82 10.25
N TYR A 111 -8.11 -10.67 10.83
CA TYR A 111 -8.61 -9.51 10.12
C TYR A 111 -7.48 -8.55 9.74
N ASN A 112 -7.35 -8.21 8.46
CA ASN A 112 -6.42 -7.21 7.95
C ASN A 112 -7.19 -6.01 7.38
N ASP A 113 -7.55 -5.10 8.28
CA ASP A 113 -8.33 -3.91 7.93
C ASP A 113 -7.60 -2.97 6.95
N ALA A 114 -6.26 -2.95 6.97
CA ALA A 114 -5.47 -2.14 6.04
C ALA A 114 -5.59 -2.60 4.58
N LYS A 115 -5.82 -3.91 4.37
CA LYS A 115 -6.03 -4.51 3.06
C LYS A 115 -7.49 -4.85 2.77
N LEU A 116 -8.39 -4.59 3.73
CA LEU A 116 -9.81 -4.95 3.65
C LEU A 116 -10.03 -6.44 3.35
N GLU A 117 -9.22 -7.29 3.96
CA GLU A 117 -9.26 -8.75 3.77
C GLU A 117 -9.16 -9.48 5.12
N ALA A 118 -9.75 -10.66 5.22
CA ALA A 118 -9.55 -11.60 6.31
C ALA A 118 -8.79 -12.83 5.80
N LYS A 119 -7.99 -13.44 6.65
CA LYS A 119 -7.30 -14.70 6.37
C LYS A 119 -7.64 -15.72 7.42
N ARG A 120 -7.87 -16.96 7.03
CA ARG A 120 -7.97 -18.07 7.98
C ARG A 120 -7.18 -19.27 7.50
N PRO A 121 -6.58 -20.05 8.40
CA PRO A 121 -5.83 -21.22 8.02
C PRO A 121 -6.72 -22.30 7.41
N THR A 122 -6.09 -23.27 6.77
CA THR A 122 -6.75 -24.46 6.23
C THR A 122 -6.17 -25.73 6.79
N MET A 123 -6.92 -26.81 6.62
CA MET A 123 -6.50 -28.18 6.83
C MET A 123 -6.87 -29.01 5.60
N LEU A 124 -6.14 -30.09 5.37
CA LEU A 124 -6.46 -31.07 4.35
C LEU A 124 -7.27 -32.20 4.97
N LYS A 125 -8.40 -32.51 4.33
CA LYS A 125 -9.14 -33.74 4.60
C LYS A 125 -9.05 -34.66 3.38
N SER A 126 -9.02 -35.96 3.62
CA SER A 126 -9.03 -36.99 2.59
C SER A 126 -10.35 -37.74 2.64
N TYR A 127 -10.93 -38.04 1.48
CA TYR A 127 -12.18 -38.77 1.41
C TYR A 127 -11.93 -40.27 1.60
N ASN A 128 -12.45 -40.85 2.68
CA ASN A 128 -12.42 -42.27 2.92
C ASN A 128 -13.60 -42.95 2.21
N LYS A 129 -13.32 -43.59 1.07
CA LYS A 129 -14.33 -44.29 0.26
C LYS A 129 -15.00 -45.48 0.96
N LEU A 130 -14.37 -46.08 1.97
CA LEU A 130 -14.93 -47.22 2.69
C LEU A 130 -16.07 -46.80 3.62
N ASN A 131 -15.93 -45.63 4.25
CA ASN A 131 -16.86 -45.15 5.26
C ASN A 131 -17.73 -43.99 4.75
N GLY A 132 -17.42 -43.42 3.57
CA GLY A 132 -18.14 -42.29 3.00
C GLY A 132 -17.87 -40.95 3.70
N GLU A 133 -16.79 -40.86 4.49
CA GLU A 133 -16.50 -39.71 5.36
C GLU A 133 -15.16 -39.05 5.02
N TRP A 134 -15.07 -37.75 5.28
CA TRP A 134 -13.81 -36.99 5.19
C TRP A 134 -13.02 -37.14 6.48
N VAL A 135 -11.81 -37.71 6.38
CA VAL A 135 -10.91 -37.92 7.51
C VAL A 135 -9.86 -36.81 7.53
N GLU A 136 -9.57 -36.28 8.71
CA GLU A 136 -8.55 -35.25 8.91
C GLU A 136 -7.15 -35.82 8.71
N VAL A 137 -6.40 -35.19 7.81
CA VAL A 137 -5.07 -35.67 7.39
C VAL A 137 -3.96 -34.79 7.96
N THR A 138 -4.23 -33.50 8.11
CA THR A 138 -3.29 -32.52 8.64
C THR A 138 -3.92 -31.73 9.77
N PRO A 139 -3.14 -31.26 10.77
CA PRO A 139 -3.64 -30.30 11.74
C PRO A 139 -4.07 -28.99 11.06
N CYS A 140 -4.85 -28.18 11.78
CA CYS A 140 -5.15 -26.83 11.32
C CYS A 140 -3.86 -25.99 11.25
N ASN A 141 -3.70 -25.21 10.18
CA ASN A 141 -2.48 -24.43 9.91
C ASN A 141 -1.22 -25.30 9.72
N PHE A 142 -1.34 -26.36 8.92
CA PHE A 142 -0.22 -27.26 8.63
C PHE A 142 0.85 -26.57 7.77
N GLU A 143 2.01 -26.29 8.38
CA GLU A 143 3.22 -25.78 7.72
C GLU A 143 4.30 -26.86 7.65
N ALA A 144 4.17 -27.80 6.70
CA ALA A 144 5.20 -28.82 6.46
C ALA A 144 6.18 -28.40 5.34
N GLY A 145 6.79 -27.22 5.46
CA GLY A 145 7.69 -26.66 4.43
C GLY A 145 7.00 -26.28 3.11
N ILE A 146 5.67 -26.45 3.07
CA ILE A 146 4.73 -25.99 2.07
C ILE A 146 4.07 -24.76 2.68
N LYS A 147 3.94 -23.65 1.94
CA LYS A 147 3.18 -22.49 2.41
C LYS A 147 1.81 -22.99 2.90
N SER A 148 1.51 -22.82 4.18
CA SER A 148 0.20 -23.14 4.74
C SER A 148 -0.87 -22.53 3.84
N GLY A 149 -1.84 -23.36 3.42
CA GLY A 149 -2.98 -22.85 2.69
C GLY A 149 -3.75 -21.91 3.61
N ALA A 150 -3.90 -20.65 3.24
CA ALA A 150 -4.76 -19.70 3.94
C ALA A 150 -5.88 -19.28 2.98
N VAL A 151 -7.13 -19.38 3.42
CA VAL A 151 -8.24 -18.78 2.69
C VAL A 151 -8.21 -17.29 2.97
N VAL A 152 -8.08 -16.50 1.90
CA VAL A 152 -8.23 -15.05 1.96
C VAL A 152 -9.64 -14.71 1.50
N SER A 153 -10.38 -13.95 2.30
CA SER A 153 -11.70 -13.44 1.97
C SER A 153 -11.71 -11.92 2.03
N PRO A 154 -12.10 -11.20 0.96
CA PRO A 154 -12.26 -9.77 1.03
C PRO A 154 -13.43 -9.40 1.95
N TYR A 155 -13.40 -8.20 2.50
CA TYR A 155 -14.54 -7.62 3.22
C TYR A 155 -15.64 -7.23 2.25
N VAL A 156 -16.90 -7.30 2.71
CA VAL A 156 -18.05 -6.86 1.91
C VAL A 156 -18.30 -5.38 2.16
N MET A 157 -18.23 -4.58 1.09
CA MET A 157 -18.49 -3.15 1.18
C MET A 157 -19.98 -2.89 1.43
N GLY A 158 -20.30 -2.15 2.49
CA GLY A 158 -21.67 -1.73 2.80
C GLY A 158 -22.05 -0.39 2.15
N VAL A 159 -23.21 0.14 2.52
CA VAL A 159 -23.68 1.44 2.02
C VAL A 159 -22.96 2.58 2.75
N PRO A 160 -22.26 3.49 2.04
CA PRO A 160 -21.63 4.65 2.66
C PRO A 160 -22.67 5.61 3.24
N SER A 161 -22.30 6.28 4.32
CA SER A 161 -23.05 7.41 4.86
C SER A 161 -22.17 8.64 4.92
N SER A 162 -22.77 9.81 4.72
CA SER A 162 -22.06 11.09 4.75
C SER A 162 -22.69 12.03 5.76
N LYS A 163 -21.86 12.73 6.53
CA LYS A 163 -22.28 13.76 7.48
C LYS A 163 -21.48 15.03 7.22
N VAL A 164 -22.19 16.16 7.08
CA VAL A 164 -21.55 17.48 7.04
C VAL A 164 -21.07 17.83 8.45
N LEU A 165 -19.77 18.05 8.60
CA LEU A 165 -19.14 18.45 9.87
C LEU A 165 -19.11 19.97 10.02
N SER A 166 -18.88 20.69 8.92
CA SER A 166 -18.87 22.15 8.92
C SER A 166 -19.35 22.68 7.57
N ASP A 167 -20.14 23.74 7.58
CA ASP A 167 -20.50 24.52 6.40
C ASP A 167 -20.30 26.00 6.74
N ILE A 168 -19.21 26.58 6.24
CA ILE A 168 -18.79 27.94 6.58
C ILE A 168 -18.73 28.76 5.29
N THR A 169 -19.33 29.96 5.33
CA THR A 169 -19.25 30.94 4.25
C THR A 169 -18.43 32.13 4.70
N THR A 170 -17.34 32.42 4.00
CA THR A 170 -16.51 33.62 4.22
C THR A 170 -16.53 34.49 2.98
N SER A 171 -16.45 35.81 3.15
CA SER A 171 -16.36 36.76 2.04
C SER A 171 -15.24 37.74 2.30
N HIS A 172 -14.47 38.04 1.26
CA HIS A 172 -13.34 38.94 1.32
C HIS A 172 -13.38 39.92 0.15
N TYR A 173 -12.88 41.13 0.40
CA TYR A 173 -12.72 42.18 -0.59
C TYR A 173 -11.25 42.35 -0.91
N PHE A 174 -10.95 42.51 -2.20
CA PHE A 174 -9.61 42.63 -2.74
C PHE A 174 -9.54 43.88 -3.62
N ARG A 175 -8.36 44.53 -3.61
CA ARG A 175 -8.06 45.73 -4.36
C ARG A 175 -6.62 45.72 -4.82
N ILE A 176 -6.40 46.00 -6.09
CA ILE A 176 -5.09 46.21 -6.70
C ILE A 176 -5.08 47.59 -7.33
N GLU A 177 -4.01 48.33 -7.07
CA GLU A 177 -3.82 49.67 -7.61
C GLU A 177 -2.51 49.74 -8.39
N ARG A 178 -2.56 50.31 -9.59
CA ARG A 178 -1.38 50.75 -10.33
C ARG A 178 -1.25 52.26 -10.19
N LYS A 179 -0.22 52.71 -9.48
CA LYS A 179 0.17 54.12 -9.49
C LYS A 179 0.83 54.43 -10.82
N ASN A 180 0.22 55.35 -11.56
CA ASN A 180 0.72 55.85 -12.83
C ASN A 180 1.52 57.14 -12.57
N TYR A 181 2.71 57.22 -13.16
CA TYR A 181 3.57 58.39 -13.10
C TYR A 181 3.64 59.01 -14.49
N GLY A 182 3.19 60.25 -14.59
CA GLY A 182 3.34 61.05 -15.81
C GLY A 182 4.61 61.87 -15.75
N GLU A 183 5.35 61.92 -16.86
CA GLU A 183 6.44 62.87 -17.05
C GLU A 183 5.98 63.95 -18.03
N ARG A 184 6.02 65.21 -17.60
CA ARG A 184 5.80 66.35 -18.49
C ARG A 184 6.99 67.27 -18.44
N GLU A 185 7.53 67.57 -19.61
CA GLU A 185 8.61 68.54 -19.73
C GLU A 185 8.03 69.95 -19.67
N GLN A 186 8.35 70.71 -18.60
CA GLN A 186 8.05 72.13 -18.56
C GLN A 186 9.30 72.93 -18.90
N CYS A 187 9.24 73.65 -20.01
CA CYS A 187 10.27 74.60 -20.40
C CYS A 187 9.95 75.98 -19.87
N GLN A 188 10.81 76.49 -19.00
CA GLN A 188 10.77 77.88 -18.53
C GLN A 188 11.93 78.65 -19.16
N LYS A 189 11.72 79.94 -19.48
CA LYS A 189 12.77 80.85 -19.96
C LYS A 189 13.14 81.89 -18.90
N PRO A 190 13.81 81.50 -17.80
CA PRO A 190 14.43 82.50 -16.94
C PRO A 190 15.63 83.13 -17.67
N TYR A 191 15.62 84.46 -17.83
CA TYR A 191 16.69 85.25 -18.45
C TYR A 191 17.06 84.86 -19.89
N GLY A 192 16.08 84.45 -20.71
CA GLY A 192 16.27 84.18 -22.14
C GLY A 192 16.90 82.82 -22.48
N VAL A 193 17.29 82.01 -21.48
CA VAL A 193 17.81 80.66 -21.69
C VAL A 193 16.69 79.65 -21.50
N ASN A 194 16.43 78.81 -22.51
CA ASN A 194 15.40 77.77 -22.43
C ASN A 194 15.90 76.66 -21.50
N ARG A 195 15.27 76.51 -20.32
CA ARG A 195 15.53 75.39 -19.42
C ARG A 195 14.28 74.53 -19.33
N CYS A 196 14.38 73.34 -19.87
CA CYS A 196 13.36 72.32 -19.77
C CYS A 196 13.69 71.39 -18.60
N GLN A 197 12.74 71.19 -17.70
CA GLN A 197 12.87 70.26 -16.59
C GLN A 197 11.71 69.26 -16.64
N PRO A 198 11.99 67.95 -16.50
CA PRO A 198 10.95 66.96 -16.34
C PRO A 198 10.25 67.17 -14.99
N GLN A 199 8.94 67.36 -15.02
CA GLN A 199 8.07 67.34 -13.85
C GLN A 199 7.34 66.00 -13.82
N TYR A 200 7.48 65.29 -12.70
CA TYR A 200 6.73 64.07 -12.42
C TYR A 200 5.47 64.43 -11.65
N PHE A 201 4.32 63.98 -12.14
CA PHE A 201 3.05 64.15 -11.46
C PHE A 201 2.36 62.80 -11.30
N HIS A 202 1.62 62.68 -10.20
CA HIS A 202 0.73 61.56 -9.97
C HIS A 202 -0.50 61.74 -10.86
N THR A 203 -0.80 60.75 -11.68
CA THR A 203 -2.11 60.64 -12.32
C THR A 203 -3.01 59.76 -11.45
N ASP A 204 -4.32 59.80 -11.71
CA ASP A 204 -5.27 58.92 -11.04
C ASP A 204 -4.82 57.45 -11.17
N PRO A 205 -4.81 56.69 -10.07
CA PRO A 205 -4.39 55.30 -10.11
C PRO A 205 -5.42 54.48 -10.88
N SER A 206 -4.95 53.54 -11.69
CA SER A 206 -5.84 52.53 -12.27
C SER A 206 -6.11 51.45 -11.23
N ILE A 207 -7.37 51.12 -10.99
CA ILE A 207 -7.81 50.25 -9.90
C ILE A 207 -8.50 48.99 -10.42
N THR A 208 -8.30 47.87 -9.74
CA THR A 208 -9.12 46.67 -9.91
C THR A 208 -9.55 46.15 -8.56
N ASP A 209 -10.88 46.12 -8.36
CA ASP A 209 -11.55 45.76 -7.12
C ASP A 209 -12.50 44.61 -7.37
N TRP A 210 -12.47 43.62 -6.49
CA TRP A 210 -13.39 42.49 -6.55
C TRP A 210 -13.67 41.94 -5.16
N SER A 211 -14.81 41.28 -5.01
CA SER A 211 -15.12 40.47 -3.84
C SER A 211 -15.19 39.01 -4.21
N ALA A 212 -14.72 38.15 -3.31
CA ALA A 212 -14.83 36.70 -3.46
C ALA A 212 -15.48 36.10 -2.21
N THR A 213 -16.40 35.17 -2.44
CA THR A 213 -17.09 34.41 -1.41
C THR A 213 -16.69 32.95 -1.52
N TYR A 214 -16.31 32.35 -0.41
CA TYR A 214 -15.87 30.96 -0.30
C TYR A 214 -16.83 30.21 0.59
N LYS A 215 -17.51 29.23 0.01
CA LYS A 215 -18.31 28.26 0.76
C LYS A 215 -17.48 27.00 0.98
N THR A 216 -16.99 26.84 2.20
CA THR A 216 -16.18 25.69 2.61
C THR A 216 -17.06 24.68 3.33
N THR A 217 -17.26 23.51 2.72
CA THR A 217 -18.03 22.41 3.28
C THR A 217 -17.09 21.25 3.58
N THR A 218 -17.07 20.81 4.85
CA THR A 218 -16.31 19.63 5.28
C THR A 218 -17.29 18.49 5.49
N THR A 219 -17.14 17.44 4.70
CA THR A 219 -17.99 16.25 4.75
C THR A 219 -17.17 15.07 5.23
N GLN A 220 -17.68 14.38 6.24
CA GLN A 220 -17.17 13.10 6.69
C GLN A 220 -17.98 11.99 6.02
N THR A 221 -17.29 11.07 5.37
CA THR A 221 -17.88 9.86 4.77
C THR A 221 -17.42 8.66 5.58
N THR A 222 -18.38 7.88 6.07
CA THR A 222 -18.17 6.62 6.76
C THR A 222 -18.53 5.49 5.81
N GLN A 223 -17.54 4.69 5.42
CA GLN A 223 -17.70 3.51 4.60
C GLN A 223 -17.62 2.25 5.48
N PRO A 224 -18.75 1.57 5.74
CA PRO A 224 -18.73 0.30 6.46
C PRO A 224 -18.23 -0.83 5.57
N TYR A 225 -17.47 -1.75 6.18
CA TYR A 225 -16.98 -3.00 5.60
C TYR A 225 -17.33 -4.15 6.53
N LEU A 226 -18.16 -5.08 6.05
CA LEU A 226 -18.56 -6.26 6.80
C LEU A 226 -17.43 -7.30 6.74
N ARG A 227 -16.95 -7.70 7.92
CA ARG A 227 -15.94 -8.75 8.06
C ARG A 227 -16.63 -10.13 7.99
N PRO A 228 -15.96 -11.15 7.44
CA PRO A 228 -16.43 -12.53 7.56
C PRO A 228 -16.70 -12.89 9.03
N ALA A 229 -17.77 -13.63 9.29
CA ALA A 229 -18.10 -14.05 10.66
C ALA A 229 -17.12 -15.12 11.15
N GLN A 230 -16.79 -15.10 12.45
CA GLN A 230 -16.21 -16.26 13.10
C GLN A 230 -17.26 -17.37 13.22
N ASP A 231 -16.80 -18.61 13.39
CA ASP A 231 -17.70 -19.74 13.60
C ASP A 231 -18.53 -19.53 14.87
N ASN A 232 -19.86 -19.57 14.71
CA ASN A 232 -20.85 -19.31 15.77
C ASN A 232 -20.89 -17.86 16.29
N GLU A 233 -20.26 -16.90 15.62
CA GLU A 233 -20.37 -15.48 15.97
C GLU A 233 -21.12 -14.68 14.90
N SER A 234 -21.61 -13.50 15.28
CA SER A 234 -22.20 -12.57 14.32
C SER A 234 -21.10 -11.80 13.57
N PRO A 235 -21.31 -11.47 12.28
CA PRO A 235 -20.38 -10.64 11.52
C PRO A 235 -20.09 -9.29 12.22
N THR A 236 -18.82 -8.87 12.22
CA THR A 236 -18.44 -7.54 12.72
C THR A 236 -18.24 -6.57 11.56
N THR A 237 -18.28 -5.26 11.85
CA THR A 237 -18.10 -4.21 10.83
C THR A 237 -16.88 -3.35 11.14
N TYR A 238 -16.05 -3.10 10.12
CA TYR A 238 -14.99 -2.10 10.14
C TYR A 238 -15.46 -0.84 9.42
N ASN A 239 -15.28 0.34 10.03
CA ASN A 239 -15.70 1.61 9.44
C ASN A 239 -14.47 2.41 9.00
N LEU A 240 -14.34 2.62 7.69
CA LEU A 240 -13.35 3.54 7.15
C LEU A 240 -13.94 4.95 7.13
N ILE A 241 -13.37 5.84 7.93
CA ILE A 241 -13.81 7.23 8.02
C ILE A 241 -12.86 8.10 7.20
N THR A 242 -13.42 8.83 6.24
CA THR A 242 -12.69 9.79 5.40
C THR A 242 -13.31 11.16 5.56
N THR A 243 -12.48 12.20 5.53
CA THR A 243 -12.92 13.59 5.62
C THR A 243 -12.48 14.32 4.36
N GLN A 244 -13.42 14.93 3.66
CA GLN A 244 -13.16 15.74 2.48
C GLN A 244 -13.62 17.17 2.74
N THR A 245 -12.76 18.14 2.40
CA THR A 245 -13.11 19.56 2.42
C THR A 245 -13.27 20.03 0.99
N THR A 246 -14.43 20.57 0.63
CA THR A 246 -14.72 21.16 -0.67
C THR A 246 -14.93 22.66 -0.51
N ILE A 247 -14.34 23.46 -1.40
CA ILE A 247 -14.47 24.92 -1.39
C ILE A 247 -15.11 25.35 -2.70
N ASN A 248 -16.32 25.91 -2.62
CA ASN A 248 -16.99 26.53 -3.75
C ASN A 248 -16.73 28.04 -3.73
N ARG A 249 -16.06 28.53 -4.78
CA ARG A 249 -15.72 29.95 -4.93
C ARG A 249 -16.68 30.65 -5.87
N THR A 250 -17.20 31.79 -5.44
CA THR A 250 -17.90 32.76 -6.30
C THR A 250 -17.20 34.11 -6.22
N GLN A 251 -17.29 34.90 -7.29
CA GLN A 251 -16.65 36.22 -7.35
C GLN A 251 -17.58 37.27 -7.93
N SER A 252 -17.35 38.52 -7.55
CA SER A 252 -17.97 39.71 -8.13
C SER A 252 -16.90 40.75 -8.40
N VAL A 253 -16.68 41.09 -9.67
CA VAL A 253 -15.74 42.14 -10.07
C VAL A 253 -16.47 43.48 -10.01
N LEU A 254 -15.96 44.39 -9.18
CA LEU A 254 -16.56 45.70 -8.93
C LEU A 254 -15.97 46.76 -9.87
N ASN A 255 -14.65 46.73 -10.08
CA ASN A 255 -13.93 47.59 -11.01
C ASN A 255 -12.76 46.82 -11.63
N ASN A 256 -12.44 47.04 -12.90
CA ASN A 256 -11.33 46.36 -13.59
C ASN A 256 -10.62 47.25 -14.62
N GLU A 257 -10.14 48.43 -14.18
CA GLU A 257 -9.39 49.37 -15.03
C GLU A 257 -8.01 48.83 -15.43
N LEU A 258 -7.47 47.86 -14.68
CA LEU A 258 -6.21 47.19 -15.00
C LEU A 258 -6.39 46.05 -16.01
N HIS A 259 -7.64 45.75 -16.40
CA HIS A 259 -7.99 44.68 -17.32
C HIS A 259 -7.40 43.31 -16.92
N LEU A 260 -7.38 43.02 -15.62
CA LEU A 260 -6.87 41.77 -15.07
C LEU A 260 -7.82 40.62 -15.42
N SER A 261 -7.23 39.46 -15.70
CA SER A 261 -7.98 38.24 -15.98
C SER A 261 -8.52 37.60 -14.69
N ASN A 262 -9.56 36.79 -14.82
CA ASN A 262 -10.12 36.02 -13.70
C ASN A 262 -9.05 35.15 -13.00
N ASP A 263 -8.17 34.52 -13.77
CA ASP A 263 -7.13 33.67 -13.19
C ASP A 263 -6.09 34.49 -12.42
N TYR A 264 -5.79 35.72 -12.86
CA TYR A 264 -4.96 36.65 -12.09
C TYR A 264 -5.59 36.95 -10.72
N LEU A 265 -6.90 37.21 -10.67
CA LEU A 265 -7.61 37.48 -9.41
C LEU A 265 -7.55 36.25 -8.47
N LYS A 266 -7.76 35.05 -9.01
CA LYS A 266 -7.62 33.80 -8.24
C LYS A 266 -6.20 33.59 -7.71
N TYR A 267 -5.17 33.90 -8.50
CA TYR A 267 -3.78 33.78 -8.05
C TYR A 267 -3.49 34.67 -6.85
N VAL A 268 -4.03 35.88 -6.84
CA VAL A 268 -3.93 36.80 -5.70
C VAL A 268 -4.61 36.22 -4.46
N GLU A 269 -5.81 35.67 -4.61
CA GLU A 269 -6.55 35.05 -3.50
C GLU A 269 -5.86 33.80 -2.94
N ILE A 270 -5.29 32.96 -3.81
CA ILE A 270 -4.48 31.78 -3.42
C ILE A 270 -3.23 32.22 -2.69
N HIS A 271 -2.53 33.22 -3.22
CA HIS A 271 -1.32 33.73 -2.59
C HIS A 271 -1.62 34.29 -1.20
N GLN A 272 -2.72 35.03 -1.03
CA GLN A 272 -3.14 35.56 0.27
C GLN A 272 -3.72 34.49 1.22
N GLY A 273 -3.90 33.24 0.75
CA GLY A 273 -4.36 32.12 1.56
C GLY A 273 -5.87 32.03 1.77
N TYR A 274 -6.65 32.87 1.08
CA TYR A 274 -8.12 32.87 1.17
C TYR A 274 -8.77 31.81 0.29
N TYR A 275 -8.17 31.50 -0.87
CA TYR A 275 -8.62 30.44 -1.76
C TYR A 275 -7.66 29.24 -1.70
N LYS A 276 -8.14 28.07 -1.23
CA LYS A 276 -7.29 26.87 -1.07
C LYS A 276 -7.52 25.87 -2.20
N ASP A 277 -7.10 26.27 -3.40
CA ASP A 277 -7.12 25.45 -4.61
C ASP A 277 -5.71 24.94 -4.91
N ASN A 278 -5.44 23.68 -4.55
CA ASN A 278 -4.13 23.08 -4.69
C ASN A 278 -3.73 22.85 -6.15
N ASP A 279 -4.70 22.53 -7.02
CA ASP A 279 -4.46 22.29 -8.44
C ASP A 279 -4.05 23.60 -9.11
N LEU A 280 -4.77 24.69 -8.85
CA LEU A 280 -4.43 26.00 -9.38
C LEU A 280 -3.11 26.53 -8.81
N LYS A 281 -2.81 26.28 -7.53
CA LYS A 281 -1.52 26.64 -6.90
C LYS A 281 -0.32 25.88 -7.49
N GLN A 282 -0.53 24.70 -8.06
CA GLN A 282 0.51 23.93 -8.75
C GLN A 282 0.55 24.17 -10.26
N SER A 283 -0.41 24.94 -10.79
CA SER A 283 -0.47 25.24 -12.22
C SER A 283 0.74 26.06 -12.67
N GLN A 284 1.18 25.83 -13.91
CA GLN A 284 2.28 26.59 -14.51
C GLN A 284 1.97 28.08 -14.54
N GLY A 285 0.71 28.47 -14.79
CA GLY A 285 0.29 29.86 -14.80
C GLY A 285 0.45 30.57 -13.45
N TYR A 286 0.16 29.89 -12.34
CA TYR A 286 0.39 30.44 -11.00
C TYR A 286 1.89 30.53 -10.66
N ILE A 287 2.68 29.52 -11.06
CA ILE A 287 4.13 29.51 -10.85
C ILE A 287 4.78 30.63 -11.65
N ASP A 288 4.42 30.81 -12.92
CA ASP A 288 4.91 31.89 -13.78
C ASP A 288 4.51 33.25 -13.22
N TRP A 289 3.25 33.40 -12.79
CA TRP A 289 2.77 34.62 -12.14
C TRP A 289 3.56 34.93 -10.88
N THR A 290 3.81 33.93 -10.03
CA THR A 290 4.63 34.08 -8.82
C THR A 290 6.06 34.45 -9.17
N ASN A 291 6.67 33.81 -10.16
CA ASN A 291 8.04 34.09 -10.58
C ASN A 291 8.19 35.50 -11.16
N TYR A 292 7.22 35.92 -11.96
CA TYR A 292 7.27 37.20 -12.65
C TYR A 292 6.92 38.37 -11.72
N TYR A 293 5.87 38.24 -10.90
CA TYR A 293 5.36 39.33 -10.07
C TYR A 293 5.84 39.29 -8.60
N LEU A 294 6.29 38.14 -8.08
CA LEU A 294 6.70 37.98 -6.68
C LEU A 294 8.21 37.70 -6.49
N ASN A 295 8.88 36.99 -7.41
CA ASN A 295 10.31 36.64 -7.30
C ASN A 295 11.27 37.69 -7.86
N GLN A 296 10.80 38.70 -8.58
CA GLN A 296 11.64 39.88 -8.79
C GLN A 296 11.84 40.51 -7.42
N SER A 297 13.09 40.78 -7.05
CA SER A 297 13.54 41.44 -5.82
C SER A 297 12.99 42.87 -5.63
N GLU A 298 11.90 43.19 -6.34
CA GLU A 298 11.18 44.46 -6.42
C GLU A 298 9.87 44.43 -5.63
N GLY A 299 9.21 43.27 -5.46
CA GLY A 299 7.94 43.15 -4.71
C GLY A 299 6.81 44.07 -5.21
N PHE A 300 5.65 44.01 -4.55
CA PHE A 300 4.63 45.06 -4.71
C PHE A 300 5.08 46.31 -3.94
N CYS A 301 5.31 47.39 -4.66
CA CYS A 301 5.72 48.63 -4.03
C CYS A 301 4.53 49.38 -3.44
N SER A 302 4.44 49.49 -2.11
CA SER A 302 3.41 50.31 -1.45
C SER A 302 3.74 51.80 -1.50
N GLN A 303 5.03 52.16 -1.50
CA GLN A 303 5.48 53.55 -1.58
C GLN A 303 6.73 53.68 -2.45
N TYR A 304 6.72 54.67 -3.35
CA TYR A 304 7.86 55.01 -4.21
C TYR A 304 8.45 56.36 -3.76
N ASN A 305 9.78 56.47 -3.77
CA ASN A 305 10.45 57.77 -3.75
C ASN A 305 11.23 57.99 -5.04
N ILE A 306 11.18 59.25 -5.48
CA ILE A 306 11.98 59.78 -6.58
C ILE A 306 13.05 60.66 -5.92
N TRP A 307 14.32 60.39 -6.21
CA TRP A 307 15.41 61.23 -5.74
C TRP A 307 16.37 61.54 -6.88
N SER A 308 17.09 62.66 -6.73
CA SER A 308 18.10 63.11 -7.69
C SER A 308 19.44 63.21 -6.99
N GLU A 309 20.49 62.70 -7.65
CA GLU A 309 21.85 62.71 -7.12
C GLU A 309 22.58 63.97 -7.64
N SER A 310 23.44 64.57 -6.82
CA SER A 310 24.29 65.68 -7.27
C SER A 310 25.75 65.35 -6.99
N THR A 311 26.57 65.38 -8.03
CA THR A 311 28.00 65.04 -7.94
C THR A 311 28.84 66.27 -8.21
N LYS A 312 29.83 66.52 -7.35
CA LYS A 312 30.73 67.68 -7.47
C LYS A 312 31.92 67.32 -8.35
N ILE A 313 32.09 67.99 -9.49
CA ILE A 313 33.29 67.88 -10.34
C ILE A 313 33.96 69.26 -10.37
N GLY A 314 35.09 69.39 -9.67
CA GLY A 314 35.80 70.67 -9.54
C GLY A 314 35.06 71.69 -8.65
N LYS A 315 35.08 72.98 -9.06
CA LYS A 315 34.37 74.07 -8.34
C LYS A 315 32.89 74.18 -8.70
N ASN A 316 32.42 73.41 -9.68
CA ASN A 316 31.05 73.48 -10.18
C ASN A 316 30.24 72.26 -9.69
N TRP A 317 29.02 72.54 -9.25
CA TRP A 317 28.03 71.50 -8.97
C TRP A 317 27.35 71.11 -10.27
N TYR A 318 27.53 69.86 -10.71
CA TYR A 318 26.78 69.32 -11.83
C TYR A 318 25.63 68.50 -11.27
N ARG A 319 24.39 68.91 -11.55
CA ARG A 319 23.20 68.13 -11.26
C ARG A 319 22.90 67.27 -12.48
N TRP A 320 23.30 66.00 -12.43
CA TRP A 320 22.83 65.01 -13.37
C TRP A 320 21.56 64.41 -12.77
N HIS A 321 20.41 64.75 -13.35
CA HIS A 321 19.12 64.23 -12.90
C HIS A 321 18.84 62.88 -13.56
N ASP A 322 19.64 61.87 -13.23
CA ASP A 322 19.20 60.48 -13.44
C ASP A 322 18.14 60.20 -12.37
N ASN A 323 16.88 60.48 -12.70
CA ASN A 323 15.77 60.25 -11.78
C ASN A 323 15.56 58.74 -11.66
N LYS A 324 16.13 58.15 -10.60
CA LYS A 324 15.92 56.75 -10.27
C LYS A 324 14.65 56.64 -9.44
N ILE A 325 13.66 55.94 -9.98
CA ILE A 325 12.47 55.53 -9.24
C ILE A 325 12.90 54.39 -8.31
N SER A 326 12.76 54.59 -7.00
CA SER A 326 13.09 53.56 -6.02
C SER A 326 11.87 53.23 -5.18
N CYS A 327 11.62 51.93 -5.00
CA CYS A 327 10.59 51.49 -4.07
C CYS A 327 11.08 51.66 -2.62
N THR A 328 10.42 52.50 -1.84
CA THR A 328 10.83 52.88 -0.47
C THR A 328 10.07 52.17 0.61
N GLN A 329 8.83 51.75 0.33
CA GLN A 329 8.13 50.79 1.16
C GLN A 329 7.66 49.65 0.27
N ARG A 330 8.19 48.46 0.56
CA ARG A 330 7.78 47.21 -0.08
C ARG A 330 6.66 46.61 0.77
N LEU A 331 5.60 46.12 0.14
CA LEU A 331 4.63 45.26 0.81
C LEU A 331 5.32 43.92 1.09
N ILE A 332 6.03 43.85 2.21
CA ILE A 332 6.37 42.57 2.81
C ILE A 332 5.05 42.06 3.39
N TYR A 333 4.43 41.11 2.69
CA TYR A 333 3.29 40.37 3.22
C TYR A 333 3.78 39.60 4.45
N ARG A 334 3.46 40.11 5.64
CA ARG A 334 3.57 39.35 6.87
C ARG A 334 2.20 38.72 7.13
N PRO A 335 2.06 37.39 7.04
CA PRO A 335 0.89 36.72 7.58
C PRO A 335 0.88 36.98 9.11
N PHE A 336 -0.30 37.35 9.64
CA PHE A 336 -0.54 37.31 11.08
C PHE A 336 -0.70 35.87 11.54
#